data_AF-A0A0R2PI52-F1
#
_entry.id   AF-A0A0R2PI52-F1
#
_cell.length_a   1.000
_cell.length_b   1.000
_cell.length_c   1.000
_cell.angle_alpha   90.00
_cell.angle_beta   90.00
_cell.angle_gamma   90.00
#
_symmetry.space_group_name_H-M   'P 1'
#
loop_
_entity.id
_entity.type
_entity.pdbx_description
1 polymer ?
#
loop_
_entity_poly.entity_id
_entity_poly.type
_entity_poly.pdbx_seq_one_letter_code
_entity_poly.pdbx_strand_id
1 'polypeptide(L)'
;MINPDELARLEEERKFLLDSLRDLERERKAGDIDDIDYEGLKAGYTQRAADVIKAIEAGTILNGTSKPRSASRRIVVSAIVVFLAIGSGWFVAAQSGQRLPGESTSGGIEDSTASLLAQARSINFSDPQRAVELYSEVIKLDPDNVEALTYRSWLIALVSRDAPDDIKIIALATSLQGLEQAIAVDPDYPDAHCFLGIVRFRLAADAVGAKEQLDICLASNPPTEVLDFVTGIVEEVDAALAG
;
A
#
# COMPACT_ATOMS: atom_id res chain seq x y z
N MET A 1 -23.55 7.34 -17.55
CA MET A 1 -24.22 8.21 -16.57
C MET A 1 -23.31 8.26 -15.35
N ILE A 2 -22.70 9.40 -15.06
CA ILE A 2 -21.90 9.57 -13.83
C ILE A 2 -22.89 9.91 -12.71
N ASN A 3 -22.82 9.16 -11.60
CA ASN A 3 -23.62 9.42 -10.40
C ASN A 3 -23.34 10.86 -9.90
N PRO A 4 -24.33 11.68 -9.51
CA PRO A 4 -24.09 12.99 -8.88
C PRO A 4 -23.05 12.98 -7.75
N ASP A 5 -23.03 11.92 -6.94
CA ASP A 5 -22.03 11.76 -5.86
C ASP A 5 -20.62 11.49 -6.43
N GLU A 6 -20.55 10.78 -7.55
CA GLU A 6 -19.30 10.52 -8.27
C GLU A 6 -18.75 11.79 -8.94
N LEU A 7 -19.65 12.63 -9.48
CA LEU A 7 -19.28 13.93 -10.03
C LEU A 7 -18.72 14.84 -8.92
N ALA A 8 -19.39 14.92 -7.77
CA ALA A 8 -18.93 15.69 -6.63
C ALA A 8 -17.55 15.22 -6.14
N ARG A 9 -17.34 13.90 -6.05
CA ARG A 9 -16.04 13.32 -5.69
C ARG A 9 -14.94 13.69 -6.69
N LEU A 10 -15.22 13.59 -7.99
CA LEU A 10 -14.26 13.99 -9.03
C LEU A 10 -13.95 15.49 -8.96
N GLU A 11 -14.93 16.33 -8.63
CA GLU A 11 -14.71 17.77 -8.46
C GLU A 11 -13.84 18.10 -7.25
N GLU A 12 -14.02 17.40 -6.13
CA GLU A 12 -13.17 17.49 -4.93
C GLU A 12 -11.74 17.03 -5.24
N GLU A 13 -11.59 15.89 -5.91
CA GLU A 13 -10.30 15.35 -6.34
C GLU A 13 -9.56 16.32 -7.28
N ARG A 14 -10.27 16.89 -8.27
CA ARG A 14 -9.72 17.93 -9.16
C ARG A 14 -9.22 19.12 -8.35
N LYS A 15 -10.01 19.59 -7.39
CA LYS A 15 -9.63 20.74 -6.55
C LYS A 15 -8.37 20.44 -5.76
N PHE A 16 -8.30 19.27 -5.13
CA PHE A 16 -7.13 18.83 -4.38
C PHE A 16 -5.87 18.75 -5.25
N LEU A 17 -5.95 18.14 -6.43
CA LEU A 17 -4.80 18.01 -7.34
C LEU A 17 -4.29 19.38 -7.82
N LEU A 18 -5.19 20.31 -8.10
CA LEU A 18 -4.83 21.69 -8.50
C LEU A 18 -4.31 22.54 -7.34
N ASP A 19 -4.78 22.30 -6.11
CA ASP A 19 -4.24 22.92 -4.89
C ASP A 19 -2.81 22.39 -4.63
N SER A 20 -2.60 21.08 -4.78
CA SER A 20 -1.29 20.42 -4.60
C SER A 20 -0.25 20.88 -5.63
N LEU A 21 -0.63 21.02 -6.91
CA LEU A 21 0.26 21.59 -7.93
C LEU A 21 0.70 23.03 -7.61
N ARG A 22 -0.22 23.84 -7.07
CA ARG A 22 0.10 25.22 -6.64
C ARG A 22 0.97 25.26 -5.40
N ASP A 23 0.88 24.27 -4.53
CA ASP A 23 1.74 24.15 -3.36
C ASP A 23 3.16 23.73 -3.75
N LEU A 24 3.25 22.70 -4.59
CA LEU A 24 4.51 22.21 -5.14
C LEU A 24 5.33 23.31 -5.84
N GLU A 25 4.66 24.20 -6.58
CA GLU A 25 5.32 25.38 -7.17
C GLU A 25 5.81 26.40 -6.13
N ARG A 26 5.12 26.54 -4.99
CA ARG A 26 5.57 27.42 -3.90
C ARG A 26 6.77 26.84 -3.18
N GLU A 27 6.73 25.54 -2.85
CA GLU A 27 7.82 24.82 -2.19
C GLU A 27 9.08 24.85 -3.06
N ARG A 28 8.96 24.63 -4.38
CA ARG A 28 10.09 24.78 -5.30
C ARG A 28 10.66 26.20 -5.30
N LYS A 29 9.80 27.23 -5.30
CA LYS A 29 10.25 28.64 -5.27
C LYS A 29 10.89 29.01 -3.93
N ALA A 30 10.46 28.38 -2.84
CA ALA A 30 11.06 28.53 -1.53
C ALA A 30 12.41 27.78 -1.42
N GLY A 31 12.66 26.83 -2.31
CA GLY A 31 13.85 25.97 -2.29
C GLY A 31 13.72 24.78 -1.35
N ASP A 32 12.49 24.45 -0.94
CA ASP A 32 12.20 23.34 -0.02
C ASP A 32 12.25 21.97 -0.71
N ILE A 33 12.14 21.95 -2.05
CA ILE A 33 12.26 20.76 -2.90
C ILE A 33 13.21 21.04 -4.06
N ASP A 34 13.97 20.03 -4.50
CA ASP A 34 14.86 20.15 -5.64
C ASP A 34 14.13 19.99 -6.99
N ASP A 35 14.82 20.34 -8.08
CA ASP A 35 14.23 20.35 -9.42
C ASP A 35 13.87 18.95 -9.94
N ILE A 36 14.55 17.90 -9.49
CA ILE A 36 14.28 16.52 -9.93
C ILE A 36 13.00 16.02 -9.24
N ASP A 37 12.90 16.21 -7.93
CA ASP A 37 11.71 15.86 -7.15
C ASP A 37 10.49 16.67 -7.60
N TYR A 38 10.68 17.96 -7.87
CA TYR A 38 9.63 18.82 -8.42
C TYR A 38 9.07 18.29 -9.74
N GLU A 39 9.92 17.96 -10.72
CA GLU A 39 9.42 17.49 -12.03
C GLU A 39 8.72 16.13 -11.93
N GLY A 40 9.20 15.23 -11.06
CA GLY A 40 8.53 13.95 -10.80
C GLY A 40 7.13 14.10 -10.21
N LEU A 41 7.01 14.87 -9.11
CA LEU A 41 5.74 15.12 -8.44
C LEU A 41 4.77 15.89 -9.34
N LYS A 42 5.25 16.91 -10.05
CA LYS A 42 4.46 17.71 -10.99
C LYS A 42 3.91 16.87 -12.13
N ALA A 43 4.70 15.98 -12.72
CA ALA A 43 4.25 15.11 -13.80
C ALA A 43 3.09 14.21 -13.32
N GLY A 44 3.22 13.59 -12.15
CA GLY A 44 2.20 12.72 -11.57
C GLY A 44 0.89 13.44 -11.21
N TYR A 45 0.97 14.66 -10.65
CA TYR A 45 -0.23 15.46 -10.37
C TYR A 45 -0.87 16.00 -11.65
N THR A 46 -0.08 16.40 -12.64
CA THR A 46 -0.58 16.92 -13.92
C THR A 46 -1.35 15.85 -14.70
N GLN A 47 -0.82 14.61 -14.76
CA GLN A 47 -1.48 13.50 -15.43
C GLN A 47 -2.81 13.15 -14.76
N ARG A 48 -2.82 12.99 -13.42
CA ARG A 48 -4.04 12.70 -12.65
C ARG A 48 -5.08 13.81 -12.78
N ALA A 49 -4.67 15.08 -12.74
CA ALA A 49 -5.58 16.21 -12.94
C ALA A 49 -6.22 16.17 -14.32
N ALA A 50 -5.44 15.86 -15.37
CA ALA A 50 -5.96 15.75 -16.73
C ALA A 50 -6.99 14.63 -16.87
N ASP A 51 -6.76 13.47 -16.23
CA ASP A 51 -7.68 12.33 -16.30
C ASP A 51 -8.99 12.60 -15.55
N VAL A 52 -8.93 13.24 -14.37
CA VAL A 52 -10.11 13.65 -13.61
C VAL A 52 -10.92 14.70 -14.37
N ILE A 53 -10.27 15.69 -14.98
CA ILE A 53 -10.95 16.72 -15.78
C ILE A 53 -11.69 16.09 -16.96
N LYS A 54 -11.05 15.17 -17.70
CA LYS A 54 -11.71 14.44 -18.80
C LYS A 54 -12.90 13.62 -18.32
N ALA A 55 -12.81 12.99 -17.14
CA ALA A 55 -13.91 12.22 -16.57
C ALA A 55 -15.11 13.11 -16.20
N ILE A 56 -14.86 14.29 -15.62
CA ILE A 56 -15.90 15.30 -15.32
C ILE A 56 -16.57 15.79 -16.60
N GLU A 57 -15.78 16.13 -17.64
CA GLU A 57 -16.30 16.59 -18.93
C GLU A 57 -17.17 15.52 -19.61
N ALA A 58 -16.68 14.27 -19.64
CA ALA A 58 -17.43 13.13 -20.18
C ALA A 58 -18.74 12.86 -19.41
N GLY A 59 -18.74 13.04 -18.08
CA GLY A 59 -19.93 12.90 -17.25
C GLY A 59 -20.96 14.01 -17.41
N THR A 60 -20.49 15.25 -17.60
CA THR A 60 -21.34 16.44 -17.73
C THR A 60 -22.14 16.43 -19.03
N ILE A 61 -21.56 15.89 -20.11
CA ILE A 61 -22.24 15.73 -21.42
C ILE A 61 -23.41 14.71 -21.35
N LEU A 62 -23.42 13.80 -20.36
CA LEU A 62 -24.38 12.71 -20.25
C LEU A 62 -25.54 12.97 -19.25
N ASN A 63 -25.58 14.11 -18.56
CA ASN A 63 -26.47 14.38 -17.41
C ASN A 63 -27.78 15.14 -17.73
N GLY A 64 -28.26 15.10 -18.97
CA GLY A 64 -29.61 15.56 -19.30
C GLY A 64 -30.69 14.56 -18.86
N THR A 65 -31.52 14.95 -17.88
CA THR A 65 -32.81 14.36 -17.41
C THR A 65 -32.78 13.34 -16.25
N SER A 66 -33.85 13.39 -15.42
CA SER A 66 -33.83 13.09 -13.97
C SER A 66 -34.63 11.84 -13.51
N LYS A 67 -34.26 11.36 -12.29
CA LYS A 67 -35.05 10.66 -11.22
C LYS A 67 -35.39 9.15 -11.33
N PRO A 68 -35.64 8.47 -10.18
CA PRO A 68 -34.85 7.29 -9.77
C PRO A 68 -35.68 5.98 -9.69
N ARG A 69 -35.00 4.82 -9.54
CA ARG A 69 -35.35 3.74 -8.58
C ARG A 69 -34.41 2.52 -8.64
N SER A 70 -34.09 2.06 -7.43
CA SER A 70 -33.67 0.73 -6.93
C SER A 70 -32.66 -0.10 -7.71
N ALA A 71 -31.52 -0.37 -7.07
CA ALA A 71 -30.71 -1.57 -7.33
C ALA A 71 -30.02 -2.03 -6.04
N SER A 72 -30.61 -3.07 -5.43
CA SER A 72 -29.89 -4.04 -4.60
C SER A 72 -28.81 -4.75 -5.44
N ARG A 73 -27.67 -5.08 -4.81
CA ARG A 73 -26.35 -5.47 -5.36
C ARG A 73 -25.47 -4.25 -5.69
N ARG A 74 -24.85 -3.55 -4.73
CA ARG A 74 -23.81 -3.97 -3.74
C ARG A 74 -22.66 -4.74 -4.41
N ILE A 75 -21.58 -4.05 -4.76
CA ILE A 75 -20.43 -3.59 -3.93
C ILE A 75 -19.50 -4.77 -3.65
N VAL A 76 -18.36 -4.81 -4.34
CA VAL A 76 -16.98 -5.08 -3.86
C VAL A 76 -16.10 -4.51 -4.99
N VAL A 77 -15.23 -3.52 -4.80
CA VAL A 77 -13.76 -3.71 -4.82
C VAL A 77 -12.99 -2.42 -4.40
N SER A 78 -13.65 -1.33 -4.00
CA SER A 78 -12.98 -0.01 -3.85
C SER A 78 -12.64 0.41 -2.41
N ALA A 79 -12.02 -0.46 -1.60
CA ALA A 79 -11.62 -0.08 -0.24
C ALA A 79 -10.31 -0.74 0.24
N ILE A 80 -9.19 -0.51 -0.46
CA ILE A 80 -7.84 -0.83 0.05
C ILE A 80 -6.89 0.39 0.03
N VAL A 81 -7.31 1.56 -0.49
CA VAL A 81 -6.39 2.69 -0.75
C VAL A 81 -6.37 3.76 0.36
N VAL A 82 -7.11 3.61 1.47
CA VAL A 82 -7.27 4.72 2.44
C VAL A 82 -6.61 4.54 3.82
N PHE A 83 -6.09 3.37 4.23
CA PHE A 83 -5.87 3.14 5.68
C PHE A 83 -4.47 2.73 6.16
N LEU A 84 -3.40 3.31 5.63
CA LEU A 84 -2.10 3.26 6.31
C LEU A 84 -1.47 4.65 6.47
N ALA A 85 -2.29 5.59 6.93
CA ALA A 85 -1.84 6.79 7.61
C ALA A 85 -2.64 6.92 8.91
N ILE A 86 -1.93 6.75 10.05
CA ILE A 86 -2.35 6.94 11.45
C ILE A 86 -3.04 5.70 12.07
N GLY A 87 -2.28 4.91 12.86
CA GLY A 87 -2.91 3.81 13.60
C GLY A 87 -2.14 2.91 14.59
N SER A 88 -0.81 2.98 14.80
CA SER A 88 -0.19 2.19 15.89
C SER A 88 1.20 2.66 16.33
N GLY A 89 1.30 3.93 16.73
CA GLY A 89 2.25 4.31 17.76
C GLY A 89 1.77 3.79 19.11
N TRP A 90 1.96 2.51 19.42
CA TRP A 90 1.81 1.96 20.78
C TRP A 90 2.57 0.66 21.01
N PHE A 91 3.89 0.68 20.75
CA PHE A 91 4.86 0.04 21.64
C PHE A 91 6.28 0.62 21.43
N VAL A 92 6.48 1.87 21.83
CA VAL A 92 7.83 2.34 22.18
C VAL A 92 7.98 2.22 23.69
N ALA A 93 8.43 1.04 24.15
CA ALA A 93 9.11 0.90 25.44
C ALA A 93 9.76 -0.49 25.56
N ALA A 94 10.93 -0.69 24.94
CA ALA A 94 12.13 -1.26 25.59
C ALA A 94 13.28 -1.49 24.60
N GLN A 95 13.74 -0.44 23.92
CA GLN A 95 15.19 -0.29 23.68
C GLN A 95 15.53 1.19 23.53
N SER A 96 15.50 1.88 24.66
CA SER A 96 16.11 3.19 24.78
C SER A 96 17.63 3.01 24.67
N GLY A 97 18.22 3.64 23.65
CA GLY A 97 19.59 4.17 23.62
C GLY A 97 20.68 3.44 24.40
N GLN A 98 21.10 2.27 23.92
CA GLN A 98 22.47 1.80 24.18
C GLN A 98 23.31 2.03 22.93
N ARG A 99 24.17 3.06 23.00
CA ARG A 99 25.29 3.22 22.07
C ARG A 99 26.28 2.10 22.36
N LEU A 100 26.53 1.23 21.38
CA LEU A 100 27.57 0.22 21.47
C LEU A 100 28.95 0.90 21.29
N PRO A 101 29.98 0.52 22.06
CA PRO A 101 31.34 1.01 21.84
C PRO A 101 31.82 0.57 20.45
N GLY A 102 31.90 1.52 19.50
CA GLY A 102 32.35 1.24 18.12
C GLY A 102 31.74 2.13 17.02
N GLU A 103 30.78 3.01 17.30
CA GLU A 103 30.26 3.96 16.30
C GLU A 103 31.38 4.88 15.77
N SER A 104 31.52 4.93 14.44
CA SER A 104 32.45 5.78 13.74
C SER A 104 32.07 7.27 13.89
N THR A 105 33.06 8.07 14.30
CA THR A 105 32.96 9.51 14.51
C THR A 105 33.13 10.33 13.23
N SER A 106 33.06 9.72 12.05
CA SER A 106 33.29 10.41 10.77
C SER A 106 31.97 10.61 10.02
N GLY A 107 31.62 11.87 9.78
CA GLY A 107 30.50 12.25 8.94
C GLY A 107 30.58 11.58 7.57
N GLY A 108 29.58 10.74 7.31
CA GLY A 108 29.28 10.12 6.03
C GLY A 108 27.82 9.72 6.10
N ILE A 109 26.96 10.43 5.38
CA ILE A 109 25.56 10.06 5.18
C ILE A 109 25.59 8.89 4.18
N GLU A 110 25.94 7.71 4.66
CA GLU A 110 25.65 6.45 3.98
C GLU A 110 24.33 5.93 4.56
N ASP A 111 23.37 5.62 3.69
CA ASP A 111 22.00 5.22 4.02
C ASP A 111 21.96 4.06 5.02
N SER A 112 21.81 4.37 6.31
CA SER A 112 21.56 3.34 7.32
C SER A 112 20.28 2.57 6.98
N THR A 113 20.24 1.27 7.27
CA THR A 113 19.05 0.41 7.10
C THR A 113 17.77 1.07 7.64
N ALA A 114 17.88 1.79 8.76
CA ALA A 114 16.79 2.55 9.37
C ALA A 114 16.30 3.74 8.51
N SER A 115 17.21 4.46 7.85
CA SER A 115 16.88 5.54 6.90
C SER A 115 16.09 4.99 5.71
N LEU A 116 16.57 3.90 5.11
CA LEU A 116 15.91 3.26 3.98
C LEU A 116 14.53 2.73 4.32
N LEU A 117 14.37 2.09 5.50
CA LEU A 117 13.06 1.64 5.99
C LEU A 117 12.10 2.82 6.19
N ALA A 118 12.55 3.89 6.84
CA ALA A 118 11.71 5.06 7.07
C ALA A 118 11.24 5.69 5.75
N GLN A 119 12.14 5.82 4.77
CA GLN A 119 11.81 6.30 3.43
C GLN A 119 10.82 5.36 2.74
N ALA A 120 11.06 4.04 2.75
CA ALA A 120 10.19 3.05 2.13
C ALA A 120 8.76 3.11 2.68
N ARG A 121 8.59 3.24 4.00
CA ARG A 121 7.27 3.42 4.64
C ARG A 121 6.58 4.70 4.19
N SER A 122 7.32 5.80 4.06
CA SER A 122 6.74 7.09 3.69
C SER A 122 6.16 7.11 2.28
N ILE A 123 6.66 6.25 1.39
CA ILE A 123 6.26 6.23 -0.02
C ILE A 123 5.53 4.95 -0.45
N ASN A 124 5.41 3.91 0.39
CA ASN A 124 4.85 2.61 -0.01
C ASN A 124 3.45 2.67 -0.66
N PHE A 125 2.61 3.64 -0.30
CA PHE A 125 1.29 3.85 -0.92
C PHE A 125 1.32 4.80 -2.11
N SER A 126 2.18 5.82 -2.08
CA SER A 126 2.24 6.84 -3.13
C SER A 126 3.07 6.40 -4.34
N ASP A 127 4.13 5.64 -4.09
CA ASP A 127 5.06 5.09 -5.08
C ASP A 127 5.48 3.66 -4.65
N PRO A 128 4.60 2.67 -4.87
CA PRO A 128 4.85 1.30 -4.44
C PRO A 128 6.03 0.66 -5.18
N GLN A 129 6.31 1.06 -6.42
CA GLN A 129 7.47 0.57 -7.17
C GLN A 129 8.78 1.05 -6.51
N ARG A 130 8.89 2.35 -6.19
CA ARG A 130 10.07 2.88 -5.51
C ARG A 130 10.22 2.32 -4.10
N ALA A 131 9.13 2.08 -3.38
CA ALA A 131 9.18 1.41 -2.08
C ALA A 131 9.71 -0.02 -2.16
N VAL A 132 9.33 -0.80 -3.19
CA VAL A 132 9.90 -2.13 -3.44
C VAL A 132 11.42 -2.06 -3.62
N GLU A 133 11.93 -1.05 -4.31
CA GLU A 133 13.37 -0.84 -4.46
C GLU A 133 14.05 -0.53 -3.12
N LEU A 134 13.50 0.39 -2.32
CA LEU A 134 14.07 0.74 -1.01
C LEU A 134 14.06 -0.45 -0.04
N TYR A 135 12.97 -1.21 0.04
CA TYR A 135 12.95 -2.44 0.84
C TYR A 135 13.91 -3.49 0.30
N SER A 136 14.15 -3.53 -1.03
CA SER A 136 15.17 -4.42 -1.60
C SER A 136 16.58 -4.00 -1.18
N GLU A 137 16.88 -2.70 -1.11
CA GLU A 137 18.17 -2.22 -0.58
C GLU A 137 18.32 -2.56 0.91
N VAL A 138 17.25 -2.44 1.71
CA VAL A 138 17.25 -2.91 3.10
C VAL A 138 17.61 -4.39 3.18
N ILE A 139 16.98 -5.25 2.38
CA ILE A 139 17.26 -6.70 2.38
C ILE A 139 18.70 -7.01 1.93
N LYS A 140 19.32 -6.20 1.08
CA LYS A 140 20.74 -6.38 0.72
C LYS A 140 21.68 -6.11 1.90
N LEU A 141 21.33 -5.14 2.76
CA LEU A 141 22.11 -4.76 3.93
C LEU A 141 21.80 -5.65 5.14
N ASP A 142 20.54 -6.06 5.29
CA ASP A 142 20.00 -6.86 6.37
C ASP A 142 19.02 -7.91 5.79
N PRO A 143 19.54 -9.10 5.37
CA PRO A 143 18.75 -10.12 4.68
C PRO A 143 17.57 -10.69 5.48
N ASP A 144 17.64 -10.59 6.81
CA ASP A 144 16.62 -11.08 7.74
C ASP A 144 15.73 -9.94 8.27
N ASN A 145 15.72 -8.78 7.61
CA ASN A 145 14.84 -7.69 8.00
C ASN A 145 13.37 -8.05 7.72
N VAL A 146 12.68 -8.53 8.77
CA VAL A 146 11.30 -9.03 8.72
C VAL A 146 10.34 -8.06 8.05
N GLU A 147 10.46 -6.78 8.38
CA GLU A 147 9.59 -5.74 7.84
C GLU A 147 9.81 -5.54 6.34
N ALA A 148 11.07 -5.40 5.91
CA ALA A 148 11.36 -5.24 4.49
C ALA A 148 10.96 -6.47 3.68
N LEU A 149 11.19 -7.68 4.20
CA LEU A 149 10.71 -8.92 3.60
C LEU A 149 9.19 -8.90 3.43
N THR A 150 8.47 -8.50 4.48
CA THR A 150 7.01 -8.46 4.51
C THR A 150 6.44 -7.46 3.51
N TYR A 151 6.83 -6.19 3.63
CA TYR A 151 6.24 -5.10 2.84
C TYR A 151 6.69 -5.11 1.38
N ARG A 152 7.94 -5.49 1.08
CA ARG A 152 8.37 -5.67 -0.31
C ARG A 152 7.53 -6.73 -1.02
N SER A 153 7.34 -7.87 -0.38
CA SER A 153 6.59 -9.00 -0.93
C SER A 153 5.13 -8.65 -1.15
N TRP A 154 4.51 -7.97 -0.19
CA TRP A 154 3.15 -7.45 -0.33
C TRP A 154 3.00 -6.46 -1.48
N LEU A 155 3.93 -5.50 -1.60
CA LEU A 155 3.88 -4.51 -2.68
C LEU A 155 4.09 -5.15 -4.06
N ILE A 156 4.97 -6.15 -4.19
CA ILE A 156 5.14 -6.92 -5.43
C ILE A 156 3.82 -7.59 -5.83
N ALA A 157 3.12 -8.22 -4.89
CA ALA A 157 1.80 -8.81 -5.16
C ALA A 157 0.78 -7.76 -5.61
N LEU A 158 0.76 -6.59 -4.96
CA LEU A 158 -0.19 -5.51 -5.26
C LEU A 158 0.03 -4.88 -6.64
N VAL A 159 1.26 -4.48 -6.96
CA VAL A 159 1.55 -3.78 -8.23
C VAL A 159 1.43 -4.69 -9.44
N SER A 160 1.52 -6.01 -9.26
CA SER A 160 1.48 -6.99 -10.34
C SER A 160 0.06 -7.46 -10.71
N ARG A 161 -0.99 -6.98 -10.02
CA ARG A 161 -2.38 -7.42 -10.24
C ARG A 161 -2.88 -7.18 -11.66
N ASP A 162 -2.40 -6.13 -12.31
CA ASP A 162 -2.77 -5.77 -13.68
C ASP A 162 -1.67 -6.09 -14.71
N ALA A 163 -0.59 -6.75 -14.29
CA ALA A 163 0.50 -7.16 -15.17
C ALA A 163 0.10 -8.32 -16.11
N PRO A 164 0.88 -8.57 -17.18
CA PRO A 164 0.78 -9.78 -17.98
C PRO A 164 0.93 -11.08 -17.14
N ASP A 165 0.35 -12.18 -17.62
CA ASP A 165 0.25 -13.43 -16.85
C ASP A 165 1.61 -14.04 -16.46
N ASP A 166 2.59 -13.95 -17.35
CA ASP A 166 3.97 -14.40 -17.09
C ASP A 166 4.62 -13.61 -15.94
N ILE A 167 4.36 -12.29 -15.88
CA ILE A 167 4.82 -11.43 -14.79
C ILE A 167 4.07 -11.74 -13.48
N LYS A 168 2.75 -11.96 -13.56
CA LYS A 168 1.92 -12.33 -12.39
C LYS A 168 2.42 -13.61 -11.71
N ILE A 169 2.80 -14.63 -12.49
CA ILE A 169 3.32 -15.89 -11.96
C ILE A 169 4.61 -15.65 -11.16
N ILE A 170 5.54 -14.87 -11.70
CA ILE A 170 6.80 -14.54 -11.04
C ILE A 170 6.56 -13.70 -9.78
N ALA A 171 5.68 -12.69 -9.88
CA ALA A 171 5.33 -11.83 -8.77
C ALA A 171 4.68 -12.63 -7.63
N LEU A 172 3.76 -13.54 -7.95
CA LEU A 172 3.11 -14.42 -6.97
C LEU A 172 4.14 -15.29 -6.24
N ALA A 173 5.00 -15.98 -6.99
CA ALA A 173 6.05 -16.81 -6.39
C ALA A 173 7.00 -15.99 -5.49
N THR A 174 7.41 -14.80 -5.95
CA THR A 174 8.27 -13.89 -5.18
C THR A 174 7.58 -13.42 -3.90
N SER A 175 6.28 -13.11 -3.97
CA SER A 175 5.50 -12.62 -2.84
C SER A 175 5.29 -13.70 -1.79
N LEU A 176 4.91 -14.91 -2.21
CA LEU A 176 4.78 -16.06 -1.30
C LEU A 176 6.09 -16.37 -0.61
N GLN A 177 7.19 -16.49 -1.38
CA GLN A 177 8.51 -16.80 -0.82
C GLN A 177 8.97 -15.76 0.20
N GLY A 178 8.86 -14.47 -0.10
CA GLY A 178 9.35 -13.43 0.81
C GLY A 178 8.48 -13.28 2.07
N LEU A 179 7.16 -13.51 1.98
CA LEU A 179 6.28 -13.55 3.15
C LEU A 179 6.55 -14.79 4.03
N GLU A 180 6.76 -15.95 3.42
CA GLU A 180 7.16 -17.17 4.14
C GLU A 180 8.54 -17.01 4.80
N GLN A 181 9.48 -16.32 4.14
CA GLN A 181 10.76 -15.98 4.75
C GLN A 181 10.59 -15.03 5.93
N ALA A 182 9.74 -14.01 5.83
CA ALA A 182 9.47 -13.10 6.95
C ALA A 182 8.94 -13.87 8.19
N ILE A 183 7.98 -14.78 7.98
CA ILE A 183 7.44 -15.66 9.04
C ILE A 183 8.51 -16.61 9.59
N ALA A 184 9.42 -17.11 8.74
CA ALA A 184 10.51 -17.96 9.19
C ALA A 184 11.51 -17.21 10.10
N VAL A 185 11.71 -15.91 9.87
CA VAL A 185 12.57 -15.06 10.71
C VAL A 185 11.85 -14.66 11.99
N ASP A 186 10.60 -14.20 11.89
CA ASP A 186 9.76 -13.83 13.03
C ASP A 186 8.35 -14.42 12.87
N PRO A 187 8.07 -15.57 13.52
CA PRO A 187 6.77 -16.25 13.45
C PRO A 187 5.62 -15.49 14.10
N ASP A 188 5.90 -14.43 14.88
CA ASP A 188 4.87 -13.66 15.56
C ASP A 188 4.58 -12.33 14.84
N TYR A 189 5.25 -12.05 13.70
CA TYR A 189 5.09 -10.80 12.94
C TYR A 189 3.72 -10.73 12.24
N PRO A 190 2.75 -9.94 12.76
CA PRO A 190 1.35 -10.08 12.37
C PRO A 190 1.09 -9.80 10.88
N ASP A 191 1.72 -8.76 10.34
CA ASP A 191 1.51 -8.31 8.97
C ASP A 191 1.89 -9.40 7.96
N ALA A 192 2.94 -10.19 8.24
CA ALA A 192 3.36 -11.26 7.35
C ALA A 192 2.30 -12.36 7.22
N HIS A 193 1.66 -12.73 8.34
CA HIS A 193 0.54 -13.67 8.35
C HIS A 193 -0.69 -13.10 7.63
N CYS A 194 -1.04 -11.84 7.91
CA CYS A 194 -2.17 -11.18 7.26
C CYS A 194 -1.97 -11.15 5.73
N PHE A 195 -0.82 -10.68 5.26
CA PHE A 195 -0.53 -10.57 3.83
C PHE A 195 -0.38 -11.93 3.16
N LEU A 196 0.25 -12.92 3.81
CA LEU A 196 0.37 -14.27 3.24
C LEU A 196 -0.99 -14.91 3.06
N GLY A 197 -1.88 -14.78 4.05
CA GLY A 197 -3.25 -15.27 3.96
C GLY A 197 -4.03 -14.64 2.79
N ILE A 198 -3.90 -13.32 2.62
CA ILE A 198 -4.52 -12.60 1.51
C ILE A 198 -3.96 -13.05 0.16
N VAL A 199 -2.64 -13.14 0.02
CA VAL A 199 -1.98 -13.56 -1.23
C VAL A 199 -2.36 -14.99 -1.59
N ARG A 200 -2.36 -15.91 -0.62
CA ARG A 200 -2.77 -17.31 -0.82
C ARG A 200 -4.21 -17.40 -1.34
N PHE A 201 -5.14 -16.67 -0.72
CA PHE A 201 -6.54 -16.74 -1.14
C PHE A 201 -6.78 -16.04 -2.48
N ARG A 202 -6.35 -14.77 -2.60
CA ARG A 202 -6.71 -13.90 -3.72
C ARG A 202 -5.94 -14.19 -4.99
N LEU A 203 -4.69 -14.65 -4.87
CA LEU A 203 -3.77 -14.79 -6.00
C LEU A 203 -3.37 -16.25 -6.26
N ALA A 204 -3.24 -17.08 -5.21
CA ALA A 204 -2.88 -18.49 -5.37
C ALA A 204 -4.08 -19.45 -5.39
N ALA A 205 -5.30 -18.97 -5.12
CA ALA A 205 -6.50 -19.78 -4.94
C ALA A 205 -6.33 -20.91 -3.89
N ASP A 206 -5.48 -20.68 -2.89
CA ASP A 206 -5.20 -21.60 -1.80
C ASP A 206 -6.01 -21.18 -0.56
N ALA A 207 -7.25 -21.63 -0.49
CA ALA A 207 -8.15 -21.32 0.63
C ALA A 207 -7.71 -21.99 1.94
N VAL A 208 -7.13 -23.19 1.88
CA VAL A 208 -6.69 -23.92 3.09
C VAL A 208 -5.50 -23.22 3.71
N GLY A 209 -4.46 -22.96 2.92
CA GLY A 209 -3.28 -22.24 3.39
C GLY A 209 -3.58 -20.79 3.72
N ALA A 210 -4.61 -20.16 3.11
CA ALA A 210 -5.06 -18.83 3.53
C ALA A 210 -5.71 -18.85 4.91
N LYS A 211 -6.60 -19.81 5.19
CA LYS A 211 -7.30 -19.90 6.47
C LYS A 211 -6.34 -19.97 7.66
N GLU A 212 -5.31 -20.82 7.54
CA GLU A 212 -4.26 -20.97 8.55
C GLU A 212 -3.62 -19.62 8.90
N GLN A 213 -3.23 -18.84 7.89
CA GLN A 213 -2.48 -17.60 8.09
C GLN A 213 -3.40 -16.45 8.55
N LEU A 214 -4.63 -16.38 8.04
CA LEU A 214 -5.59 -15.36 8.45
C LEU A 214 -6.08 -15.57 9.89
N ASP A 215 -6.15 -16.81 10.38
CA ASP A 215 -6.47 -17.10 11.78
C ASP A 215 -5.39 -16.59 12.72
N ILE A 216 -4.11 -16.76 12.35
CA ILE A 216 -2.97 -16.22 13.10
C ILE A 216 -3.03 -14.68 13.08
N CYS A 217 -3.24 -14.08 11.91
CA CYS A 217 -3.41 -12.63 11.78
C CYS A 217 -4.50 -12.08 12.71
N LEU A 218 -5.68 -12.70 12.75
CA LEU A 218 -6.77 -12.28 13.64
C LEU A 218 -6.41 -12.46 15.12
N ALA A 219 -5.72 -13.53 15.47
CA ALA A 219 -5.28 -13.79 16.84
C ALA A 219 -4.26 -12.76 17.34
N SER A 220 -3.49 -12.14 16.44
CA SER A 220 -2.54 -11.06 16.75
C SER A 220 -3.22 -9.71 17.04
N ASN A 221 -4.56 -9.65 17.04
CA ASN A 221 -5.36 -8.47 17.37
C ASN A 221 -4.96 -7.23 16.56
N PRO A 222 -5.11 -7.26 15.21
CA PRO A 222 -4.75 -6.15 14.35
C PRO A 222 -5.64 -4.93 14.64
N PRO A 223 -5.22 -3.72 14.22
CA PRO A 223 -6.05 -2.52 14.34
C PRO A 223 -7.44 -2.72 13.74
N THR A 224 -8.47 -2.07 14.30
CA THR A 224 -9.89 -2.28 13.94
C THR A 224 -10.13 -2.22 12.43
N GLU A 225 -9.46 -1.31 11.73
CA GLU A 225 -9.62 -1.13 10.28
C GLU A 225 -9.05 -2.32 9.48
N VAL A 226 -7.96 -2.91 9.95
CA VAL A 226 -7.38 -4.13 9.37
C VAL A 226 -8.21 -5.35 9.77
N LEU A 227 -8.72 -5.38 11.01
CA LEU A 227 -9.57 -6.45 11.54
C LEU A 227 -10.85 -6.63 10.69
N ASP A 228 -11.57 -5.55 10.41
CA ASP A 228 -12.80 -5.59 9.60
C ASP A 228 -12.51 -6.13 8.20
N PHE A 229 -11.40 -5.69 7.60
CA PHE A 229 -10.97 -6.13 6.28
C PHE A 229 -10.61 -7.63 6.26
N VAL A 230 -9.79 -8.08 7.20
CA VAL A 230 -9.35 -9.49 7.31
C VAL A 230 -10.52 -10.40 7.61
N THR A 231 -11.46 -9.99 8.48
CA THR A 231 -12.66 -10.75 8.81
C THR A 231 -13.51 -11.03 7.57
N GLY A 232 -13.71 -10.02 6.72
CA GLY A 232 -14.43 -10.21 5.45
C GLY A 232 -13.76 -11.22 4.53
N ILE A 233 -12.42 -11.28 4.51
CA ILE A 233 -11.68 -12.27 3.71
C ILE A 233 -11.84 -13.67 4.31
N VAL A 234 -11.82 -13.82 5.64
CA VAL A 234 -12.03 -15.11 6.30
C VAL A 234 -13.41 -15.67 5.99
N GLU A 235 -14.46 -14.85 6.00
CA GLU A 235 -15.80 -15.28 5.60
C GLU A 235 -15.84 -15.85 4.17
N GLU A 236 -15.12 -15.20 3.24
CA GLU A 236 -15.00 -15.67 1.86
C GLU A 236 -14.19 -16.97 1.76
N VAL A 237 -13.13 -17.11 2.55
CA VAL A 237 -12.32 -18.34 2.64
C VAL A 237 -13.16 -19.49 3.17
N ASP A 238 -13.92 -19.27 4.24
CA ASP A 238 -14.80 -20.28 4.85
C ASP A 238 -15.88 -20.73 3.86
N ALA A 239 -16.48 -19.80 3.12
CA ALA A 239 -17.43 -20.12 2.07
C ALA A 239 -16.80 -20.97 0.95
N ALA A 240 -15.55 -20.67 0.56
CA ALA A 240 -14.83 -21.43 -0.45
C ALA A 240 -14.46 -22.85 0.02
N LEU A 241 -14.17 -23.04 1.32
CA LEU A 241 -13.84 -24.35 1.90
C LEU A 241 -15.08 -25.23 2.14
N ALA A 242 -16.26 -24.63 2.25
CA ALA A 242 -17.52 -25.33 2.46
C ALA A 242 -18.16 -25.88 1.18
N GLY A 243 -17.73 -25.40 0.00
CA GLY A 243 -18.23 -25.80 -1.32
C GLY A 243 -17.47 -26.98 -1.92
#